data_AF-A0A2J6NPN1-F1
#
_entry.id   AF-A0A2J6NPN1-F1
#
_cell.length_a   1.000
_cell.length_b   1.000
_cell.length_c   1.000
_cell.angle_alpha   90.00
_cell.angle_beta   90.00
_cell.angle_gamma   90.00
#
_symmetry.space_group_name_H-M   'P 1'
#
loop_
_entity.id
_entity.type
_entity.pdbx_description
1 polymer ?
#
loop_
_entity_poly.entity_id
_entity_poly.type
_entity_poly.pdbx_seq_one_letter_code
_entity_poly.pdbx_strand_id
1 'polypeptide(L)' 'MMNEHEFINQMIKFYHACNVPAAEVDHILATNRDQISRYLVATPELMARKFYEWTFNKSIN' A
#
# COMPACT_ATOMS: atom_id res chain seq x y z
N MET A 1 -0.70 -1.66 18.42
CA MET A 1 -0.78 -0.80 17.22
C MET A 1 0.31 -1.25 16.29
N MET A 2 -0.01 -1.40 15.01
CA MET A 2 0.98 -1.76 14.00
C MET A 2 1.89 -0.56 13.75
N ASN A 3 3.21 -0.78 13.67
CA ASN A 3 4.15 0.29 13.32
C ASN A 3 4.31 0.41 11.79
N GLU A 4 4.91 1.51 11.33
CA GLU A 4 5.10 1.78 9.88
C GLU A 4 5.83 0.65 9.15
N HIS A 5 6.84 0.07 9.80
CA HIS A 5 7.63 -1.00 9.23
C HIS A 5 6.80 -2.30 9.07
N GLU A 6 5.99 -2.64 10.06
CA GLU A 6 5.06 -3.78 10.00
C GLU A 6 4.00 -3.59 8.93
N PHE A 7 3.45 -2.37 8.80
CA PHE A 7 2.49 -2.02 7.76
C PHE A 7 3.07 -2.18 6.36
N ILE A 8 4.28 -1.64 6.14
CA ILE A 8 4.97 -1.75 4.84
C ILE A 8 5.25 -3.21 4.51
N ASN A 9 5.71 -4.00 5.48
CA ASN A 9 5.96 -5.44 5.27
C ASN A 9 4.67 -6.21 4.93
N GLN A 10 3.55 -5.88 5.58
CA GLN A 10 2.23 -6.44 5.26
C GLN A 10 1.80 -6.08 3.83
N MET A 11 1.97 -4.82 3.45
CA MET A 11 1.67 -4.37 2.09
C MET A 11 2.53 -5.10 1.06
N ILE A 12 3.84 -5.20 1.26
CA ILE A 12 4.76 -5.90 0.34
C ILE A 12 4.36 -7.37 0.16
N LYS A 13 4.00 -8.05 1.25
CA LYS A 13 3.49 -9.43 1.18
C LYS A 13 2.21 -9.53 0.34
N PHE A 14 1.32 -8.55 0.49
CA PHE A 14 0.09 -8.48 -0.28
C PHE A 14 0.35 -8.19 -1.76
N TYR A 15 1.21 -7.23 -2.08
CA TYR A 15 1.66 -6.93 -3.45
C TYR A 15 2.27 -8.17 -4.13
N HIS A 16 3.11 -8.91 -3.39
CA HIS A 16 3.69 -10.15 -3.88
C HIS A 16 2.61 -11.21 -4.15
N ALA A 17 1.61 -11.36 -3.28
CA ALA A 17 0.48 -12.27 -3.51
C ALA A 17 -0.35 -11.89 -4.74
N CYS A 18 -0.41 -10.61 -5.09
CA CYS A 18 -1.07 -10.09 -6.29
C CYS A 18 -0.18 -10.08 -7.54
N ASN A 19 1.05 -10.60 -7.49
CA ASN A 19 2.04 -10.58 -8.58
C ASN A 19 2.37 -9.17 -9.10
N VAL A 20 2.32 -8.15 -8.23
CA VAL A 20 2.70 -6.79 -8.60
C VAL A 20 4.24 -6.70 -8.66
N PRO A 21 4.83 -6.14 -9.73
CA PRO A 21 6.29 -6.03 -9.86
C PRO A 21 6.90 -5.20 -8.72
N ALA A 22 8.04 -5.64 -8.17
CA ALA A 22 8.70 -4.96 -7.06
C ALA A 22 9.00 -3.47 -7.34
N ALA A 23 9.39 -3.12 -8.57
CA ALA A 23 9.61 -1.73 -8.95
C ALA A 23 8.34 -0.85 -8.88
N GLU A 24 7.16 -1.43 -9.15
CA GLU A 24 5.88 -0.74 -9.03
C GLU A 24 5.48 -0.62 -7.55
N VAL A 25 5.75 -1.64 -6.74
CA VAL A 25 5.57 -1.58 -5.27
C VAL A 25 6.42 -0.47 -4.66
N ASP A 26 7.70 -0.40 -5.00
CA ASP A 26 8.62 0.63 -4.50
C ASP A 26 8.15 2.03 -4.91
N HIS A 27 7.69 2.19 -6.16
CA HIS A 27 7.13 3.44 -6.64
C HIS A 27 5.86 3.85 -5.88
N ILE A 28 4.93 2.90 -5.65
CA ILE A 28 3.69 3.16 -4.92
C ILE A 28 3.98 3.51 -3.46
N LEU A 29 4.89 2.79 -2.79
CA LEU A 29 5.28 3.05 -1.41
C LEU A 29 5.97 4.40 -1.28
N ALA A 30 6.87 4.75 -2.20
CA ALA A 30 7.54 6.05 -2.20
C ALA A 30 6.55 7.21 -2.44
N THR A 31 5.64 7.05 -3.40
CA THR A 31 4.64 8.08 -3.75
C THR A 31 3.62 8.30 -2.62
N ASN A 32 3.29 7.26 -1.86
CA ASN A 32 2.25 7.31 -0.83
C ASN A 32 2.80 7.32 0.60
N ARG A 33 4.12 7.49 0.78
CA ARG A 33 4.79 7.40 2.09
C ARG A 33 4.16 8.31 3.16
N ASP A 34 3.86 9.55 2.81
CA ASP A 34 3.22 10.49 3.73
C ASP A 34 1.80 10.07 4.13
N GLN A 35 1.10 9.34 3.24
CA GLN A 35 -0.23 8.83 3.52
C GLN A 35 -0.20 7.54 4.35
N ILE A 36 0.84 6.70 4.23
CA ILE A 36 1.00 5.46 4.99
C ILE A 36 0.88 5.72 6.50
N SER A 37 1.49 6.80 7.00
CA SER A 37 1.41 7.21 8.41
C SER A 37 -0.04 7.39 8.91
N ARG A 38 -0.95 7.84 8.04
CA ARG A 38 -2.37 8.06 8.36
C ARG A 38 -3.17 6.75 8.38
N TYR A 39 -2.68 5.71 7.72
CA TYR A 39 -3.33 4.41 7.64
C TYR A 39 -2.76 3.38 8.62
N LEU A 40 -1.77 3.74 9.45
CA LEU A 40 -1.25 2.85 10.51
C LEU A 40 -2.31 2.46 11.55
N VAL A 41 -3.39 3.24 11.65
CA VAL A 41 -4.55 2.97 12.52
C VAL A 41 -5.78 2.47 11.75
N ALA A 42 -5.65 2.25 10.43
CA ALA A 42 -6.74 1.82 9.57
C ALA A 42 -7.03 0.32 9.71
N THR A 43 -8.27 -0.08 9.41
CA THR A 43 -8.62 -1.51 9.34
C THR A 43 -8.00 -2.16 8.09
N PRO A 44 -7.79 -3.49 8.10
CA PRO A 44 -7.27 -4.23 6.95
C PRO A 44 -8.06 -3.99 5.64
N GLU A 45 -9.37 -3.80 5.73
CA GLU A 45 -10.24 -3.54 4.57
C GLU A 45 -9.95 -2.19 3.93
N LEU A 46 -9.71 -1.15 4.75
CA LEU A 46 -9.34 0.17 4.24
C LEU A 46 -7.95 0.15 3.59
N MET A 47 -7.02 -0.66 4.13
CA MET A 47 -5.71 -0.89 3.51
C MET A 47 -5.84 -1.54 2.13
N ALA A 48 -6.63 -2.61 2.02
CA ALA A 48 -6.86 -3.31 0.75
C ALA A 48 -7.51 -2.40 -0.30
N ARG A 49 -8.42 -1.51 0.12
CA ARG A 49 -9.03 -0.52 -0.79
C ARG A 49 -8.02 0.51 -1.27
N LYS A 50 -7.18 1.06 -0.39
CA LYS A 50 -6.15 2.04 -0.78
C LYS A 50 -5.08 1.42 -1.68
N PHE A 51 -4.74 0.15 -1.43
CA PHE A 51 -3.94 -0.65 -2.34
C PHE A 51 -4.55 -0.69 -3.75
N TYR A 52 -5.85 -1.02 -3.87
CA TYR A 52 -6.50 -1.09 -5.17
C TYR A 52 -6.50 0.27 -5.88
N GLU A 53 -6.76 1.34 -5.13
CA GLU A 53 -6.73 2.71 -5.63
C GLU A 53 -5.32 3.11 -6.12
N TRP A 54 -4.26 2.81 -5.37
CA TRP A 54 -2.90 3.20 -5.74
C TRP A 54 -2.30 2.35 -6.85
N THR A 55 -2.71 1.09 -6.97
CA THR A 55 -2.11 0.12 -7.89
C THR A 55 -2.84 0.07 -9.22
N PHE A 56 -4.18 -0.01 -9.19
CA PHE A 56 -4.99 -0.30 -10.36
C PHE A 56 -5.82 0.89 -10.82
N ASN A 57 -6.12 1.84 -9.93
CA ASN A 57 -6.88 3.02 -10.30
C ASN A 57 -5.95 4.12 -10.87
N LYS A 58 -5.25 3.81 -11.97
CA LYS A 58 -4.50 4.80 -12.79
C LYS A 58 -5.43 5.72 -13.61
N SER A 59 -6.72 5.77 -13.31
CA SER A 59 -7.70 6.60 -14.02
C SER A 59 -8.26 7.71 -13.12
N ILE A 60 -8.10 8.93 -13.66
CA ILE A 60 -8.64 10.23 -13.24
C ILE A 60 -7.74 11.02 -12.27
N ASN A 61 -6.58 11.46 -12.77
CA ASN A 61 -6.32 12.89 -13.04
C ASN A 61 -5.09 13.05 -13.95
#